data_AF-A0A1S1NMI8-F1
#
_entry.id   AF-A0A1S1NMI8-F1
#
_cell.length_a   1.000
_cell.length_b   1.000
_cell.length_c   1.000
_cell.angle_alpha   90.00
_cell.angle_beta   90.00
_cell.angle_gamma   90.00
#
_symmetry.space_group_name_H-M   'P 1'
#
loop_
_entity.id
_entity.type
_entity.pdbx_description
1 polymer ?
#
loop_
_entity_poly.entity_id
_entity_poly.type
_entity_poly.pdbx_seq_one_letter_code
_entity_poly.pdbx_strand_id
1 'polypeptide(L)'
;MAIAFADLRVLHDYGALYAALSQLQLREGLQERLDGEFDFAADLKADSISFTGQASGATIETTVEMMASVAAGPQTIRWGRALPVGGRAGAQMILERGREDGLPSLLNDEVAFPPSDDPALAAEYAALEIGAVVAAVTGGGLTYIVAAGEGALAVLLLGHLDFTQPRLDHRFLTRVPMGLGAGTIEDHRSAVQGLAEMSGWAIDWTGGRGRAELTDPVSGNAATAEFDEYARLTALRGTLG
;
A
#
# COMPACT_ATOMS: atom_id res chain seq x y z
N MET A 1 12.84 6.65 8.71
CA MET A 1 12.39 8.08 8.74
C MET A 1 11.08 8.13 9.51
N ALA A 2 10.77 9.20 10.25
CA ALA A 2 9.52 9.25 11.00
C ALA A 2 8.32 9.34 10.04
N ILE A 3 7.23 8.63 10.37
CA ILE A 3 5.95 8.78 9.67
C ILE A 3 5.42 10.22 9.81
N ALA A 4 4.68 10.67 8.82
CA ALA A 4 4.06 11.99 8.77
C ALA A 4 2.89 12.13 9.76
N PHE A 5 2.07 11.08 9.92
CA PHE A 5 0.85 11.13 10.73
C PHE A 5 0.93 10.14 11.90
N ALA A 6 1.27 10.66 13.08
CA ALA A 6 1.47 9.82 14.27
C ALA A 6 0.23 8.98 14.64
N ASP A 7 -0.98 9.52 14.47
CA ASP A 7 -2.23 8.80 14.75
C ASP A 7 -2.51 7.68 13.74
N LEU A 8 -1.93 7.75 12.53
CA LEU A 8 -2.10 6.73 11.50
C LEU A 8 -1.10 5.58 11.59
N ARG A 9 -0.15 5.61 12.54
CA ARG A 9 0.93 4.61 12.66
C ARG A 9 0.46 3.17 12.61
N VAL A 10 -0.60 2.87 13.37
CA VAL A 10 -1.11 1.49 13.48
C VAL A 10 -1.61 1.01 12.13
N LEU A 11 -2.33 1.85 11.37
CA LEU A 11 -2.80 1.53 10.02
C LEU A 11 -1.66 1.47 9.01
N HIS A 12 -0.71 2.41 9.11
CA HIS A 12 0.49 2.41 8.28
C HIS A 12 1.26 1.10 8.44
N ASP A 13 1.66 0.74 9.66
CA ASP A 13 2.49 -0.44 9.90
C ASP A 13 1.77 -1.71 9.47
N TYR A 14 0.46 -1.79 9.69
CA TYR A 14 -0.37 -2.91 9.25
C TYR A 14 -0.47 -3.00 7.70
N GLY A 15 -0.55 -1.86 7.02
CA GLY A 15 -0.76 -1.76 5.57
C GLY A 15 0.50 -1.78 4.70
N ALA A 16 1.62 -1.29 5.24
CA ALA A 16 2.76 -0.85 4.44
C ALA A 16 3.46 -1.97 3.69
N LEU A 17 3.63 -3.14 4.32
CA LEU A 17 4.29 -4.26 3.68
C LEU A 17 3.46 -4.81 2.52
N TYR A 18 2.14 -4.89 2.67
CA TYR A 18 1.24 -5.27 1.58
C TYR A 18 1.34 -4.26 0.43
N ALA A 19 1.17 -2.96 0.71
CA ALA A 19 1.18 -1.91 -0.30
C ALA A 19 2.50 -1.90 -1.10
N ALA A 20 3.65 -2.04 -0.42
CA ALA A 20 4.95 -2.10 -1.07
C ALA A 20 5.08 -3.31 -2.00
N LEU A 21 4.67 -4.50 -1.54
CA LEU A 21 4.75 -5.73 -2.34
C LEU A 21 3.76 -5.72 -3.51
N SER A 22 2.53 -5.24 -3.31
CA SER A 22 1.51 -5.17 -4.35
C SER A 22 1.89 -4.17 -5.44
N GLN A 23 2.48 -3.02 -5.09
CA GLN A 23 2.98 -2.06 -6.07
C GLN A 23 4.14 -2.62 -6.90
N LEU A 24 5.06 -3.36 -6.27
CA LEU A 24 6.14 -4.03 -6.99
C LEU A 24 5.59 -5.06 -7.99
N GLN A 25 4.60 -5.86 -7.57
CA GLN A 25 3.96 -6.85 -8.43
C GLN A 25 3.11 -6.23 -9.54
N LEU A 26 2.44 -5.10 -9.27
CA LEU A 26 1.74 -4.33 -10.28
C LEU A 26 2.71 -3.91 -11.39
N ARG A 27 3.84 -3.28 -11.03
CA ARG A 27 4.83 -2.85 -12.02
C ARG A 27 5.37 -4.02 -12.83
N GLU A 28 5.80 -5.09 -12.16
CA GLU A 28 6.35 -6.28 -12.84
C GLU A 28 5.33 -6.98 -13.73
N GLY A 29 4.10 -7.15 -13.23
CA GLY A 29 3.04 -7.82 -13.96
C GLY A 29 2.50 -7.02 -15.14
N LEU A 30 2.48 -5.69 -15.04
CA LEU A 30 2.22 -4.80 -16.17
C LEU A 30 3.33 -4.89 -17.22
N GLN A 31 4.60 -4.80 -16.81
CA GLN A 31 5.74 -4.91 -17.74
C GLN A 31 5.75 -6.26 -18.48
N GLU A 32 5.46 -7.35 -17.77
CA GLU A 32 5.36 -8.68 -18.37
C GLU A 32 4.21 -8.77 -19.40
N ARG A 33 3.03 -8.27 -19.05
CA ARG A 33 1.82 -8.38 -19.90
C ARG A 33 1.79 -7.40 -21.06
N LEU A 34 2.47 -6.26 -20.93
CA LEU A 34 2.53 -5.20 -21.94
C LEU A 34 3.79 -5.26 -22.81
N ASP A 35 4.66 -6.26 -22.58
CA ASP A 35 5.93 -6.46 -23.29
C ASP A 35 6.90 -5.29 -23.15
N GLY A 36 7.13 -4.86 -21.90
CA GLY A 36 8.11 -3.83 -21.54
C GLY A 36 7.50 -2.57 -20.91
N GLU A 37 8.06 -1.42 -21.25
CA GLU A 37 7.63 -0.11 -20.71
C GLU A 37 6.21 0.24 -21.14
N PHE A 38 5.50 0.95 -20.27
CA PHE A 38 4.11 1.32 -20.48
C PHE A 38 3.84 2.76 -20.07
N ASP A 39 2.88 3.37 -20.75
CA ASP A 39 2.26 4.64 -20.35
C ASP A 39 0.95 4.35 -19.62
N PHE A 40 0.43 5.35 -18.89
CA PHE A 40 -0.90 5.26 -18.30
C PHE A 40 -1.72 6.51 -18.61
N ALA A 41 -3.05 6.33 -18.65
CA ALA A 41 -4.01 7.40 -18.73
C ALA A 41 -5.16 7.12 -17.76
N ALA A 42 -5.41 8.06 -16.84
CA ALA A 42 -6.50 7.97 -15.87
C ALA A 42 -7.59 9.00 -16.20
N ASP A 43 -8.84 8.54 -16.30
CA ASP A 43 -10.04 9.37 -16.35
C ASP A 43 -10.80 9.20 -15.03
N LEU A 44 -10.61 10.15 -14.12
CA LEU A 44 -11.26 10.15 -12.80
C LEU A 44 -12.76 10.47 -12.86
N LYS A 45 -13.29 10.96 -13.99
CA LYS A 45 -14.73 11.15 -14.15
C LYS A 45 -15.41 9.85 -14.58
N ALA A 46 -14.72 9.06 -15.40
CA ALA A 46 -15.15 7.73 -15.84
C ALA A 46 -14.69 6.59 -14.90
N ASP A 47 -13.90 6.90 -13.88
CA ASP A 47 -13.27 5.95 -12.95
C ASP A 47 -12.50 4.85 -13.66
N SER A 48 -11.82 5.20 -14.74
CA SER A 48 -11.07 4.25 -15.54
C SER A 48 -9.61 4.66 -15.62
N ILE A 49 -8.73 3.67 -15.53
CA ILE A 49 -7.32 3.84 -15.87
C ILE A 49 -6.93 2.77 -16.89
N SER A 50 -6.19 3.19 -17.91
CA SER A 50 -5.61 2.31 -18.93
C SER A 50 -4.09 2.37 -18.86
N PHE A 51 -3.45 1.20 -18.85
CA PHE A 51 -2.03 1.05 -19.06
C PHE A 51 -1.79 0.59 -20.50
N THR A 52 -0.88 1.24 -21.23
CA THR A 52 -0.62 0.97 -22.64
C THR A 52 0.85 0.67 -22.87
N GLY A 53 1.16 -0.51 -23.40
CA GLY A 53 2.54 -0.88 -23.73
C GLY A 53 3.10 0.00 -24.86
N GLN A 54 4.26 0.62 -24.64
CA GLN A 54 4.83 1.57 -25.60
C GLN A 54 5.25 0.88 -26.92
N ALA A 55 5.73 -0.36 -26.84
CA ALA A 55 6.17 -1.12 -28.01
C ALA A 55 5.03 -1.95 -28.63
N SER A 56 4.21 -2.58 -27.80
CA SER A 56 3.17 -3.53 -28.23
C SER A 56 1.85 -2.84 -28.62
N GLY A 57 1.56 -1.66 -28.05
CA GLY A 57 0.24 -1.02 -28.13
C GLY A 57 -0.86 -1.78 -27.38
N ALA A 58 -0.52 -2.87 -26.67
CA ALA A 58 -1.47 -3.62 -25.87
C ALA A 58 -1.97 -2.76 -24.69
N THR A 59 -3.21 -2.98 -24.27
CA THR A 59 -3.81 -2.24 -23.16
C THR A 59 -4.29 -3.16 -22.04
N ILE A 60 -4.16 -2.67 -20.80
CA ILE A 60 -4.79 -3.25 -19.62
C ILE A 60 -5.61 -2.14 -18.98
N GLU A 61 -6.90 -2.37 -18.81
CA GLU A 61 -7.83 -1.41 -18.24
C GLU A 61 -8.38 -1.93 -16.90
N THR A 62 -8.53 -1.01 -15.95
CA THR A 62 -9.17 -1.29 -14.66
C THR A 62 -9.86 -0.03 -14.13
N THR A 63 -10.64 -0.18 -13.07
CA THR A 63 -11.26 0.97 -12.42
C THR A 63 -10.25 1.76 -11.59
N VAL A 64 -10.52 3.03 -11.33
CA VAL A 64 -9.70 3.85 -10.43
C VAL A 64 -10.55 4.76 -9.56
N GLU A 65 -10.20 4.85 -8.29
CA GLU A 65 -10.73 5.84 -7.36
C GLU A 65 -9.59 6.71 -6.82
N MET A 66 -9.73 8.03 -6.84
CA MET A 66 -8.76 8.93 -6.21
C MET A 66 -9.01 8.99 -4.71
N MET A 67 -8.06 8.45 -3.94
CA MET A 67 -8.16 8.32 -2.48
C MET A 67 -7.62 9.53 -1.74
N ALA A 68 -6.55 10.15 -2.26
CA ALA A 68 -5.99 11.38 -1.71
C ALA A 68 -5.18 12.14 -2.77
N SER A 69 -5.05 13.45 -2.56
CA SER A 69 -4.03 14.31 -3.17
C SER A 69 -3.02 14.71 -2.09
N VAL A 70 -1.74 14.67 -2.41
CA VAL A 70 -0.64 15.01 -1.49
C VAL A 70 0.15 16.14 -2.14
N ALA A 71 0.13 17.31 -1.53
CA ALA A 71 0.68 18.52 -2.13
C ALA A 71 1.98 18.93 -1.43
N ALA A 72 3.09 18.94 -2.17
CA ALA A 72 4.41 19.31 -1.65
C ALA A 72 4.50 20.76 -1.18
N GLY A 73 3.88 21.70 -1.91
CA GLY A 73 3.90 23.12 -1.57
C GLY A 73 3.28 23.45 -0.19
N PRO A 74 1.97 23.19 0.01
CA PRO A 74 1.32 23.43 1.30
C PRO A 74 1.67 22.37 2.36
N GLN A 75 2.29 21.24 1.98
CA GLN A 75 2.59 20.10 2.84
C GLN A 75 1.33 19.52 3.50
N THR A 76 0.31 19.30 2.68
CA THR A 76 -0.98 18.76 3.11
C THR A 76 -1.38 17.54 2.30
N ILE A 77 -2.14 16.65 2.94
CA ILE A 77 -2.96 15.65 2.26
C ILE A 77 -4.38 16.16 2.21
N ARG A 78 -5.07 15.93 1.09
CA ARG A 78 -6.49 16.17 0.95
C ARG A 78 -7.16 14.87 0.51
N TRP A 79 -8.08 14.38 1.32
CA TRP A 79 -8.74 13.10 1.05
C TRP A 79 -9.68 13.20 -0.15
N GLY A 80 -9.88 12.09 -0.84
CA GLY A 80 -10.67 11.98 -2.07
C GLY A 80 -12.06 12.60 -1.94
N ARG A 81 -12.75 12.39 -0.81
CA ARG A 81 -14.08 12.98 -0.51
C ARG A 81 -14.13 14.51 -0.60
N ALA A 82 -12.99 15.17 -0.40
CA ALA A 82 -12.88 16.61 -0.41
C ALA A 82 -12.48 17.15 -1.79
N LEU A 83 -12.31 16.28 -2.78
CA LEU A 83 -11.88 16.61 -4.14
C LEU A 83 -13.07 16.50 -5.11
N PRO A 84 -13.21 17.40 -6.11
CA PRO A 84 -14.33 17.37 -7.05
C PRO A 84 -14.49 16.08 -7.87
N VAL A 85 -13.40 15.33 -8.05
CA VAL A 85 -13.33 14.09 -8.84
C VAL A 85 -12.82 12.90 -8.02
N GLY A 86 -12.79 13.02 -6.68
CA GLY A 86 -12.23 12.00 -5.80
C GLY A 86 -13.28 11.30 -4.95
N GLY A 87 -12.88 10.17 -4.37
CA GLY A 87 -13.55 9.52 -3.25
C GLY A 87 -15.00 9.10 -3.47
N ARG A 88 -15.21 7.81 -3.68
CA ARG A 88 -16.53 7.15 -3.70
C ARG A 88 -16.65 6.22 -2.52
N ALA A 89 -16.53 4.92 -2.76
CA ALA A 89 -16.67 3.91 -1.72
C ALA A 89 -15.45 3.92 -0.80
N GLY A 90 -14.25 3.98 -1.37
CA GLY A 90 -13.00 4.03 -0.60
C GLY A 90 -12.94 5.23 0.34
N ALA A 91 -13.38 6.40 -0.10
CA ALA A 91 -13.41 7.57 0.78
C ALA A 91 -14.43 7.48 1.93
N GLN A 92 -15.55 6.76 1.76
CA GLN A 92 -16.45 6.45 2.88
C GLN A 92 -15.80 5.48 3.87
N MET A 93 -15.12 4.45 3.39
CA MET A 93 -14.39 3.51 4.27
C MET A 93 -13.34 4.23 5.12
N ILE A 94 -12.61 5.20 4.55
CA ILE A 94 -11.66 6.03 5.30
C ILE A 94 -12.36 6.80 6.43
N LEU A 95 -13.50 7.40 6.13
CA LEU A 95 -14.24 8.20 7.10
C LEU A 95 -14.88 7.33 8.20
N GLU A 96 -15.44 6.18 7.83
CA GLU A 96 -15.99 5.18 8.77
C GLU A 96 -14.89 4.68 9.70
N ARG A 97 -13.75 4.26 9.14
CA ARG A 97 -12.61 3.81 9.92
C ARG A 97 -12.09 4.89 10.87
N GLY A 98 -12.04 6.14 10.40
CA GLY A 98 -11.67 7.29 11.23
C GLY A 98 -12.60 7.49 12.43
N ARG A 99 -13.89 7.20 12.29
CA ARG A 99 -14.87 7.31 13.38
C ARG A 99 -14.76 6.14 14.36
N GLU A 100 -14.59 4.93 13.85
CA GLU A 100 -14.47 3.71 14.65
C GLU A 100 -13.23 3.75 15.55
N ASP A 101 -12.10 4.14 14.99
CA ASP A 101 -10.81 4.13 15.69
C ASP A 101 -10.47 5.48 16.36
N GLY A 102 -11.29 6.52 16.14
CA GLY A 102 -11.06 7.86 16.69
C GLY A 102 -9.82 8.56 16.11
N LEU A 103 -9.57 8.39 14.80
CA LEU A 103 -8.37 8.87 14.10
C LEU A 103 -8.61 10.23 13.42
N PRO A 104 -8.20 11.36 14.02
CA PRO A 104 -8.51 12.69 13.50
C PRO A 104 -7.95 12.93 12.10
N SER A 105 -6.79 12.35 11.73
CA SER A 105 -6.22 12.51 10.39
C SER A 105 -7.08 11.89 9.29
N LEU A 106 -7.97 10.92 9.61
CA LEU A 106 -8.92 10.37 8.64
C LEU A 106 -10.23 11.16 8.56
N LEU A 107 -10.57 11.90 9.62
CA LEU A 107 -11.85 12.64 9.75
C LEU A 107 -11.82 14.01 9.08
N ASN A 108 -10.66 14.67 9.07
CA ASN A 108 -10.50 16.01 8.49
C ASN A 108 -10.25 15.92 6.99
N ASP A 109 -10.91 16.76 6.20
CA ASP A 109 -10.83 16.75 4.73
C ASP A 109 -9.43 17.06 4.19
N GLU A 110 -8.71 17.92 4.89
CA GLU A 110 -7.32 18.28 4.61
C GLU A 110 -6.51 18.26 5.92
N VAL A 111 -5.33 17.66 5.87
CA VAL A 111 -4.46 17.47 7.04
C VAL A 111 -3.04 17.83 6.65
N ALA A 112 -2.39 18.66 7.46
CA ALA A 112 -0.98 19.01 7.28
C ALA A 112 -0.08 17.87 7.78
N PHE A 113 1.00 17.60 7.05
CA PHE A 113 2.12 16.80 7.55
C PHE A 113 3.27 17.70 8.01
N PRO A 114 4.23 17.18 8.80
CA PRO A 114 5.32 17.98 9.35
C PRO A 114 6.11 18.73 8.27
N PRO A 115 6.49 20.00 8.53
CA PRO A 115 7.26 20.77 7.57
C PRO A 115 8.65 20.14 7.37
N SER A 116 9.10 20.12 6.11
CA SER A 116 10.38 19.60 5.67
C SER A 116 11.17 20.65 4.88
N ASP A 117 12.50 20.60 4.99
CA ASP A 117 13.43 21.36 4.13
C ASP A 117 13.45 20.81 2.69
N ASP A 118 12.97 19.58 2.49
CA ASP A 118 12.67 18.98 1.20
C ASP A 118 11.18 18.60 1.13
N PRO A 119 10.30 19.54 0.72
CA PRO A 119 8.86 19.29 0.67
C PRO A 119 8.44 18.27 -0.38
N ALA A 120 9.22 18.12 -1.46
CA ALA A 120 8.95 17.14 -2.51
C ALA A 120 9.15 15.72 -1.97
N LEU A 121 10.31 15.48 -1.34
CA LEU A 121 10.59 14.20 -0.70
C LEU A 121 9.61 13.90 0.45
N ALA A 122 9.24 14.90 1.25
CA ALA A 122 8.24 14.73 2.31
C ALA A 122 6.86 14.35 1.74
N ALA A 123 6.44 14.94 0.62
CA ALA A 123 5.21 14.58 -0.06
C ALA A 123 5.25 13.14 -0.62
N GLU A 124 6.39 12.70 -1.18
CA GLU A 124 6.55 11.31 -1.63
C GLU A 124 6.37 10.31 -0.50
N TYR A 125 7.00 10.56 0.65
CA TYR A 125 6.85 9.69 1.81
C TYR A 125 5.44 9.74 2.42
N ALA A 126 4.83 10.92 2.49
CA ALA A 126 3.44 11.04 2.92
C ALA A 126 2.51 10.28 1.96
N ALA A 127 2.74 10.32 0.64
CA ALA A 127 1.96 9.56 -0.33
C ALA A 127 2.10 8.05 -0.14
N LEU A 128 3.32 7.55 0.12
CA LEU A 128 3.57 6.14 0.44
C LEU A 128 2.87 5.72 1.72
N GLU A 129 2.92 6.56 2.76
CA GLU A 129 2.23 6.32 4.02
C GLU A 129 0.71 6.26 3.83
N ILE A 130 0.13 7.21 3.09
CA ILE A 130 -1.29 7.19 2.77
C ILE A 130 -1.66 5.99 1.89
N GLY A 131 -0.78 5.55 0.98
CA GLY A 131 -0.96 4.31 0.23
C GLY A 131 -1.06 3.08 1.15
N ALA A 132 -0.23 3.00 2.20
CA ALA A 132 -0.29 1.95 3.20
C ALA A 132 -1.60 2.00 4.01
N VAL A 133 -1.99 3.20 4.47
CA VAL A 133 -3.24 3.42 5.21
C VAL A 133 -4.44 3.02 4.36
N VAL A 134 -4.50 3.43 3.09
CA VAL A 134 -5.57 3.05 2.17
C VAL A 134 -5.65 1.54 2.01
N ALA A 135 -4.51 0.85 1.81
CA ALA A 135 -4.50 -0.61 1.72
C ALA A 135 -5.08 -1.26 2.99
N ALA A 136 -4.66 -0.81 4.18
CA ALA A 136 -5.17 -1.32 5.45
C ALA A 136 -6.67 -1.10 5.63
N VAL A 137 -7.18 0.10 5.32
CA VAL A 137 -8.61 0.43 5.46
C VAL A 137 -9.47 -0.35 4.48
N THR A 138 -8.97 -0.56 3.26
CA THR A 138 -9.71 -1.25 2.20
C THR A 138 -9.57 -2.77 2.24
N GLY A 139 -8.81 -3.31 3.21
CA GLY A 139 -8.58 -4.75 3.35
C GLY A 139 -7.72 -5.33 2.22
N GLY A 140 -6.77 -4.57 1.70
CA GLY A 140 -5.86 -5.01 0.63
C GLY A 140 -6.12 -4.36 -0.72
N GLY A 141 -6.72 -3.16 -0.76
CA GLY A 141 -6.88 -2.41 -1.99
C GLY A 141 -5.54 -2.12 -2.68
N LEU A 142 -5.50 -2.27 -4.00
CA LEU A 142 -4.29 -2.02 -4.80
C LEU A 142 -4.06 -0.51 -4.94
N THR A 143 -3.04 0.02 -4.26
CA THR A 143 -2.70 1.44 -4.36
C THR A 143 -1.69 1.72 -5.46
N TYR A 144 -1.86 2.84 -6.16
CA TYR A 144 -0.94 3.32 -7.18
C TYR A 144 -0.74 4.83 -7.02
N ILE A 145 0.51 5.25 -6.91
CA ILE A 145 0.87 6.65 -6.65
C ILE A 145 1.42 7.26 -7.93
N VAL A 146 0.85 8.37 -8.35
CA VAL A 146 1.24 9.05 -9.60
C VAL A 146 1.37 10.56 -9.39
N ALA A 147 2.17 11.21 -10.22
CA ALA A 147 2.18 12.67 -10.28
C ALA A 147 0.84 13.20 -10.82
N ALA A 148 0.23 14.15 -10.13
CA ALA A 148 -1.05 14.77 -10.48
C ALA A 148 -0.89 16.15 -11.17
N GLY A 149 0.36 16.59 -11.40
CA GLY A 149 0.68 17.94 -11.86
C GLY A 149 0.99 18.91 -10.71
N GLU A 150 1.65 20.03 -11.01
CA GLU A 150 1.99 21.09 -10.04
C GLU A 150 2.75 20.62 -8.78
N GLY A 151 3.46 19.49 -8.88
CA GLY A 151 4.20 18.88 -7.76
C GLY A 151 3.32 18.15 -6.74
N ALA A 152 2.05 17.93 -7.04
CA ALA A 152 1.17 17.08 -6.25
C ALA A 152 1.26 15.60 -6.67
N LEU A 153 1.06 14.70 -5.72
CA LEU A 153 0.93 13.27 -5.94
C LEU A 153 -0.52 12.84 -5.70
N ALA A 154 -1.06 12.00 -6.57
CA ALA A 154 -2.34 11.34 -6.35
C ALA A 154 -2.09 9.93 -5.81
N VAL A 155 -2.81 9.58 -4.74
CA VAL A 155 -2.93 8.20 -4.26
C VAL A 155 -4.21 7.62 -4.84
N LEU A 156 -4.05 6.66 -5.73
CA LEU A 156 -5.13 6.00 -6.45
C LEU A 156 -5.39 4.62 -5.86
N LEU A 157 -6.66 4.22 -5.78
CA LEU A 157 -7.09 2.85 -5.54
C LEU A 157 -7.53 2.24 -6.87
N LEU A 158 -6.83 1.21 -7.31
CA LEU A 158 -7.12 0.51 -8.55
C LEU A 158 -8.13 -0.61 -8.32
N GLY A 159 -8.89 -0.92 -9.38
CA GLY A 159 -9.69 -2.14 -9.44
C GLY A 159 -8.81 -3.39 -9.42
N HIS A 160 -9.43 -4.53 -9.13
CA HIS A 160 -8.73 -5.79 -8.96
C HIS A 160 -7.95 -6.20 -10.22
N LEU A 161 -6.68 -6.53 -10.03
CA LEU A 161 -5.79 -7.13 -11.01
C LEU A 161 -5.20 -8.39 -10.38
N ASP A 162 -5.49 -9.56 -10.96
CA ASP A 162 -5.18 -10.87 -10.40
C ASP A 162 -3.67 -11.14 -10.18
N PHE A 163 -2.82 -10.43 -10.91
CA PHE A 163 -1.37 -10.55 -10.87
C PHE A 163 -0.68 -9.65 -9.85
N THR A 164 -1.42 -8.81 -9.10
CA THR A 164 -0.84 -7.84 -8.17
C THR A 164 -0.87 -8.30 -6.72
N GLN A 165 -1.62 -9.36 -6.43
CA GLN A 165 -1.74 -9.90 -5.08
C GLN A 165 -0.45 -10.59 -4.65
N PRO A 166 0.16 -10.21 -3.51
CA PRO A 166 1.31 -10.90 -2.93
C PRO A 166 1.15 -12.41 -2.88
N ARG A 167 2.25 -13.12 -3.15
CA ARG A 167 2.33 -14.58 -3.13
C ARG A 167 3.44 -15.04 -2.18
N LEU A 168 3.21 -16.17 -1.50
CA LEU A 168 4.26 -16.89 -0.78
C LEU A 168 5.07 -17.71 -1.79
N ASP A 169 6.01 -17.06 -2.49
CA ASP A 169 6.88 -17.67 -3.49
C ASP A 169 8.37 -17.51 -3.16
N HIS A 170 9.26 -17.86 -4.08
CA HIS A 170 10.70 -17.69 -3.87
C HIS A 170 11.13 -16.23 -3.67
N ARG A 171 10.38 -15.26 -4.24
CA ARG A 171 10.67 -13.83 -4.12
C ARG A 171 10.23 -13.28 -2.77
N PHE A 172 9.24 -13.90 -2.12
CA PHE A 172 8.77 -13.54 -0.79
C PHE A 172 9.92 -13.49 0.24
N LEU A 173 10.81 -14.49 0.21
CA LEU A 173 11.93 -14.63 1.15
C LEU A 173 12.98 -13.53 1.04
N THR A 174 13.03 -12.82 -0.09
CA THR A 174 13.95 -11.68 -0.28
C THR A 174 13.23 -10.34 -0.15
N ARG A 175 12.00 -10.23 -0.66
CA ARG A 175 11.25 -8.97 -0.68
C ARG A 175 10.75 -8.54 0.70
N VAL A 176 10.31 -9.48 1.54
CA VAL A 176 9.81 -9.13 2.88
C VAL A 176 10.91 -8.54 3.76
N PRO A 177 12.09 -9.16 3.91
CA PRO A 177 13.19 -8.56 4.66
C PRO A 177 13.63 -7.21 4.10
N MET A 178 13.61 -7.03 2.77
CA MET A 178 13.94 -5.75 2.14
C MET A 178 12.91 -4.67 2.48
N GLY A 179 11.60 -4.97 2.37
CA GLY A 179 10.54 -4.02 2.69
C GLY A 179 10.56 -3.59 4.15
N LEU A 180 10.73 -4.54 5.06
CA LEU A 180 10.86 -4.27 6.51
C LEU A 180 12.17 -3.54 6.85
N GLY A 181 13.26 -3.90 6.16
CA GLY A 181 14.58 -3.28 6.35
C GLY A 181 14.70 -1.85 5.83
N ALA A 182 13.71 -1.35 5.08
CA ALA A 182 13.69 0.03 4.58
C ALA A 182 13.54 1.09 5.68
N GLY A 183 13.14 0.70 6.90
CA GLY A 183 13.11 1.57 8.07
C GLY A 183 11.95 2.58 8.09
N THR A 184 10.86 2.27 7.37
CA THR A 184 9.59 3.01 7.40
C THR A 184 8.55 2.33 8.29
N ILE A 185 8.64 1.01 8.48
CA ILE A 185 7.72 0.20 9.29
C ILE A 185 8.33 0.02 10.69
N GLU A 186 7.60 0.40 11.74
CA GLU A 186 8.08 0.27 13.12
C GLU A 186 7.72 -1.09 13.73
N ASP A 187 6.45 -1.52 13.60
CA ASP A 187 5.99 -2.83 14.06
C ASP A 187 5.97 -3.87 12.91
N HIS A 188 7.03 -4.68 12.80
CA HIS A 188 7.09 -5.70 11.75
C HIS A 188 6.07 -6.83 11.98
N ARG A 189 5.63 -7.07 13.23
CA ARG A 189 4.60 -8.09 13.50
C ARG A 189 3.26 -7.65 12.96
N SER A 190 2.91 -6.37 13.16
CA SER A 190 1.70 -5.76 12.58
C SER A 190 1.74 -5.82 11.05
N ALA A 191 2.89 -5.49 10.44
CA ALA A 191 3.05 -5.54 9.00
C ALA A 191 2.91 -6.95 8.40
N VAL A 192 3.46 -7.97 9.07
CA VAL A 192 3.30 -9.38 8.64
C VAL A 192 1.87 -9.86 8.85
N GLN A 193 1.21 -9.45 9.94
CA GLN A 193 -0.22 -9.73 10.16
C GLN A 193 -1.06 -9.16 9.02
N GLY A 194 -0.92 -7.86 8.74
CA GLY A 194 -1.71 -7.21 7.70
C GLY A 194 -1.42 -7.77 6.32
N LEU A 195 -0.15 -8.04 5.99
CA LEU A 195 0.20 -8.72 4.74
C LEU A 195 -0.54 -10.04 4.58
N ALA A 196 -0.57 -10.87 5.62
CA ALA A 196 -1.25 -12.17 5.58
C ALA A 196 -2.75 -12.01 5.36
N GLU A 197 -3.41 -11.19 6.18
CA GLU A 197 -4.86 -10.97 6.09
C GLU A 197 -5.28 -10.38 4.74
N MET A 198 -4.61 -9.32 4.28
CA MET A 198 -4.92 -8.67 3.01
C MET A 198 -4.58 -9.55 1.80
N SER A 199 -3.67 -10.51 1.94
CA SER A 199 -3.36 -11.50 0.89
C SER A 199 -4.23 -12.76 0.99
N GLY A 200 -5.13 -12.86 1.98
CA GLY A 200 -5.97 -14.04 2.18
C GLY A 200 -5.21 -15.28 2.69
N TRP A 201 -4.06 -15.09 3.30
CA TRP A 201 -3.26 -16.18 3.88
C TRP A 201 -3.72 -16.49 5.30
N ALA A 202 -3.53 -17.74 5.72
CA ALA A 202 -3.63 -18.10 7.13
C ALA A 202 -2.38 -17.63 7.87
N ILE A 203 -2.55 -17.12 9.09
CA ILE A 203 -1.46 -16.76 9.98
C ILE A 203 -1.71 -17.27 11.40
N ASP A 204 -0.75 -18.04 11.92
CA ASP A 204 -0.77 -18.58 13.27
C ASP A 204 0.41 -18.05 14.09
N TRP A 205 0.12 -17.45 15.25
CA TRP A 205 1.13 -16.94 16.15
C TRP A 205 1.44 -17.91 17.28
N THR A 206 2.72 -18.11 17.54
CA THR A 206 3.21 -18.90 18.68
C THR A 206 4.24 -18.11 19.49
N GLY A 207 4.54 -18.61 20.70
CA GLY A 207 5.58 -18.02 21.56
C GLY A 207 5.33 -16.56 21.93
N GLY A 208 4.08 -16.19 22.26
CA GLY A 208 3.75 -14.81 22.64
C GLY A 208 3.93 -13.78 21.51
N ARG A 209 3.65 -14.18 20.26
CA ARG A 209 3.92 -13.43 19.02
C ARG A 209 5.40 -13.27 18.65
N GLY A 210 6.27 -14.12 19.20
CA GLY A 210 7.67 -14.21 18.76
C GLY A 210 7.86 -14.94 17.43
N ARG A 211 6.87 -15.74 17.01
CA ARG A 211 6.91 -16.51 15.76
C ARG A 211 5.54 -16.50 15.07
N ALA A 212 5.52 -16.29 13.76
CA ALA A 212 4.35 -16.40 12.90
C ALA A 212 4.56 -17.48 11.84
N GLU A 213 3.55 -18.33 11.65
CA GLU A 213 3.48 -19.30 10.56
C GLU A 213 2.43 -18.81 9.56
N LEU A 214 2.86 -18.57 8.33
CA LEU A 214 2.06 -18.08 7.21
C LEU A 214 1.80 -19.25 6.27
N THR A 215 0.56 -19.42 5.82
CA THR A 215 0.20 -20.44 4.82
C THR A 215 -0.70 -19.82 3.76
N ASP A 216 -0.32 -19.98 2.49
CA ASP A 216 -1.15 -19.62 1.35
C ASP A 216 -2.08 -20.81 1.05
N PRO A 217 -3.40 -20.68 1.29
CA PRO A 217 -4.33 -21.79 1.10
C PRO A 217 -4.49 -22.21 -0.37
N VAL A 218 -4.10 -21.37 -1.33
CA VAL A 218 -4.23 -21.65 -2.76
C VAL A 218 -3.05 -22.48 -3.25
N SER A 219 -1.82 -22.09 -2.92
CA SER A 219 -0.61 -22.80 -3.35
C SER A 219 -0.17 -23.90 -2.41
N GLY A 220 -0.56 -23.84 -1.13
CA GLY A 220 -0.03 -24.69 -0.06
C GLY A 220 1.36 -24.27 0.40
N ASN A 221 1.93 -23.19 -0.14
CA ASN A 221 3.21 -22.67 0.29
C ASN A 221 3.12 -22.07 1.69
N ALA A 222 4.19 -22.23 2.46
CA ALA A 222 4.26 -21.73 3.81
C ALA A 222 5.54 -20.94 4.08
N ALA A 223 5.48 -20.03 5.04
CA ALA A 223 6.64 -19.32 5.55
C ALA A 223 6.58 -19.17 7.07
N THR A 224 7.74 -19.16 7.71
CA THR A 224 7.88 -18.89 9.15
C THR A 224 8.68 -17.62 9.34
N ALA A 225 8.09 -16.65 10.01
CA ALA A 225 8.73 -15.41 10.43
C ALA A 225 9.00 -15.45 11.94
N GLU A 226 10.21 -15.06 12.34
CA GLU A 226 10.63 -14.94 13.74
C GLU A 226 10.95 -13.48 14.07
N PHE A 227 10.64 -13.06 15.29
CA PHE A 227 10.75 -11.67 15.73
C PHE A 227 11.49 -11.56 17.06
N ASP A 228 12.21 -10.47 17.26
CA ASP A 228 12.81 -10.11 18.56
C ASP A 228 11.77 -9.52 19.52
N GLU A 229 12.21 -9.14 20.73
CA GLU A 229 11.36 -8.51 21.76
C GLU A 229 10.79 -7.14 21.32
N TYR A 230 11.46 -6.45 20.39
CA TYR A 230 11.05 -5.16 19.83
C TYR A 230 10.18 -5.28 18.58
N ALA A 231 9.62 -6.47 18.32
CA ALA A 231 8.77 -6.77 17.16
C ALA A 231 9.48 -6.66 15.81
N ARG A 232 10.82 -6.72 15.77
CA ARG A 232 11.59 -6.68 14.52
C ARG A 232 11.84 -8.08 14.01
N LEU A 233 11.74 -8.25 12.70
CA LEU A 233 12.01 -9.52 12.01
C LEU A 233 13.48 -9.92 12.19
N THR A 234 13.72 -11.14 12.68
CA THR A 234 15.06 -11.71 12.87
C THR A 234 15.36 -12.87 11.92
N ALA A 235 14.33 -13.61 11.49
CA ALA A 235 14.47 -14.68 10.51
C ALA A 235 13.19 -14.85 9.68
N LEU A 236 13.37 -15.26 8.42
CA LEU A 236 12.30 -15.65 7.52
C LEU A 236 12.72 -16.92 6.76
N ARG A 237 11.88 -17.95 6.80
CA ARG A 237 12.13 -19.24 6.13
C ARG A 237 10.90 -19.67 5.37
N GLY A 238 11.07 -20.30 4.21
CA GLY A 238 9.97 -20.77 3.37
C GLY A 238 9.98 -22.28 3.21
N THR A 239 8.79 -22.87 3.13
CA THR A 239 8.54 -24.22 2.63
C THR A 239 7.67 -24.07 1.40
N LEU A 240 8.28 -24.19 0.23
CA LEU A 240 7.65 -23.93 -1.06
C LEU A 240 7.53 -25.26 -1.83
N GLY A 241 6.34 -25.54 -2.36
CA GLY A 241 6.02 -26.75 -3.12
C GLY A 241 6.32 -26.66 -4.60
#